data_AF-A0A224Y170-F1
#
_entry.id   AF-A0A224Y170-F1
#
_cell.length_a   1.000
_cell.length_b   1.000
_cell.length_c   1.000
_cell.angle_alpha   90.00
_cell.angle_beta   90.00
_cell.angle_gamma   90.00
#
_symmetry.space_group_name_H-M   'P 1'
#
loop_
_entity.id
_entity.type
_entity.pdbx_description
1 polymer ?
#
loop_
_entity_poly.entity_id
_entity_poly.type
_entity_poly.pdbx_seq_one_letter_code
_entity_poly.pdbx_strand_id
1 'polypeptide(L)'
;RPEPGETESLLKRKFEYALLLSTECMVVILLLRLEVIGSQPGRILIQLNSLLDSIMSNAKVIVIAQTSNSNGFHESLRSRFLHQIYIGPPNESERIEILKELCKNIILSSESLDKIAKFTPGFVLADLALLVTR
;
A
#
# COMPACT_ATOMS: atom_id res chain seq x y z
N ARG A 1 -8.24 -17.68 -16.72
CA ARG A 1 -6.95 -16.96 -16.89
C ARG A 1 -7.31 -15.68 -17.63
N PRO A 2 -6.80 -14.51 -17.21
CA PRO A 2 -7.00 -13.30 -18.00
C PRO A 2 -6.45 -13.51 -19.41
N GLU A 3 -7.13 -12.93 -20.40
CA GLU A 3 -6.70 -12.97 -21.80
C GLU A 3 -5.37 -12.22 -21.95
N PRO A 4 -4.46 -12.64 -22.86
CA PRO A 4 -3.24 -11.88 -23.14
C PRO A 4 -3.57 -10.42 -23.49
N GLY A 5 -3.02 -9.45 -22.74
CA GLY A 5 -3.26 -8.01 -22.96
C GLY A 5 -4.39 -7.38 -22.14
N GLU A 6 -5.21 -8.17 -21.44
CA GLU A 6 -6.31 -7.66 -20.62
C GLU A 6 -5.80 -6.83 -19.43
N THR A 7 -4.70 -7.28 -18.81
CA THR A 7 -4.09 -6.59 -17.67
C THR A 7 -3.49 -5.25 -18.08
N GLU A 8 -2.77 -5.21 -19.20
CA GLU A 8 -2.18 -4.00 -19.77
C GLU A 8 -3.25 -2.97 -20.15
N SER A 9 -4.35 -3.43 -20.76
CA SER A 9 -5.48 -2.59 -21.12
C SER A 9 -6.18 -2.02 -19.90
N LEU A 10 -6.36 -2.83 -18.85
CA LEU A 10 -6.93 -2.38 -17.58
C LEU A 10 -6.05 -1.32 -16.91
N LEU A 11 -4.74 -1.54 -16.86
CA LEU A 11 -3.76 -0.59 -16.32
C LEU A 11 -3.85 0.75 -17.06
N LYS A 12 -3.78 0.71 -18.39
CA LYS A 12 -3.87 1.91 -19.23
C LYS A 12 -5.15 2.70 -18.95
N ARG A 13 -6.31 2.03 -18.94
CA ARG A 13 -7.60 2.65 -18.68
C ARG A 13 -7.66 3.33 -17.31
N LYS A 14 -7.05 2.74 -16.26
CA LYS A 14 -7.04 3.32 -14.92
C LYS A 14 -6.19 4.60 -14.84
N PHE A 15 -5.04 4.62 -15.53
CA PHE A 15 -4.20 5.82 -15.60
C PHE A 15 -4.85 6.93 -16.43
N GLU A 16 -5.47 6.60 -17.56
CA GLU A 16 -6.23 7.57 -18.37
C GLU A 16 -7.39 8.18 -17.57
N TYR A 17 -8.12 7.35 -16.83
CA TYR A 17 -9.20 7.82 -15.97
C TYR A 17 -8.69 8.75 -14.86
N ALA A 18 -7.55 8.42 -14.24
CA ALA A 18 -6.92 9.29 -13.24
C ALA A 18 -6.48 10.63 -13.84
N LEU A 19 -5.94 10.63 -15.07
CA LEU A 19 -5.57 11.86 -15.77
C LEU A 19 -6.79 12.73 -16.09
N LEU A 20 -7.90 12.13 -16.51
CA LEU A 20 -9.15 12.85 -16.74
C LEU A 20 -9.63 13.55 -15.47
N LEU A 21 -9.68 12.83 -14.34
CA LEU A 21 -10.09 13.38 -13.04
C LEU A 21 -9.10 14.45 -12.53
N SER A 22 -7.81 14.33 -12.88
CA SER A 22 -6.79 15.29 -12.45
C SER A 22 -7.00 16.70 -13.03
N THR A 23 -7.86 16.87 -14.03
CA THR A 23 -8.19 18.20 -14.56
C THR A 23 -8.93 19.05 -13.51
N GLU A 24 -9.79 18.43 -12.71
CA GLU A 24 -10.65 19.10 -11.73
C GLU A 24 -10.12 19.02 -10.29
N CYS A 25 -9.47 17.92 -9.90
CA CYS A 25 -9.04 17.69 -8.52
C CYS A 25 -7.69 16.96 -8.41
N MET A 26 -7.18 16.82 -7.18
CA MET A 26 -6.03 15.96 -6.92
C MET A 26 -6.47 14.50 -6.92
N VAL A 27 -5.70 13.64 -7.58
CA VAL A 27 -5.99 12.21 -7.73
C VAL A 27 -4.88 11.38 -7.11
N VAL A 28 -5.25 10.35 -6.35
CA VAL A 28 -4.30 9.37 -5.79
C VAL A 28 -4.53 8.01 -6.45
N ILE A 29 -3.47 7.47 -7.08
CA ILE A 29 -3.45 6.11 -7.62
C ILE A 29 -2.76 5.20 -6.61
N LEU A 30 -3.47 4.17 -6.15
CA LEU A 30 -2.93 3.15 -5.25
C LEU A 30 -2.56 1.89 -6.04
N LEU A 31 -1.26 1.57 -6.08
CA LEU A 31 -0.73 0.34 -6.67
C LEU A 31 -0.40 -0.65 -5.56
N LEU A 32 -1.23 -1.68 -5.42
CA LEU A 32 -1.04 -2.70 -4.38
C LEU A 32 -0.21 -3.86 -4.91
N ARG A 33 0.63 -4.45 -4.04
CA ARG A 33 1.45 -5.63 -4.33
C ARG A 33 2.35 -5.44 -5.55
N LEU A 34 3.13 -4.36 -5.54
CA LEU A 34 4.02 -3.99 -6.64
C LEU A 34 4.97 -5.14 -7.05
N GLU A 35 5.37 -5.99 -6.10
CA GLU A 35 6.20 -7.18 -6.32
C GLU A 35 5.58 -8.21 -7.29
N VAL A 36 4.24 -8.26 -7.39
CA VAL A 36 3.56 -9.18 -8.32
C VAL A 36 3.65 -8.68 -9.75
N ILE A 37 3.50 -7.37 -9.93
CA ILE A 37 3.43 -6.72 -11.25
C ILE A 37 4.84 -6.42 -11.78
N GLY A 38 5.77 -6.12 -10.88
CA GLY A 38 7.09 -5.59 -11.20
C GLY A 38 8.26 -6.56 -11.03
N SER A 39 8.04 -7.81 -10.60
CA SER A 39 9.15 -8.74 -10.31
C SER A 39 9.91 -9.22 -11.55
N GLN A 40 9.23 -9.40 -12.68
CA GLN A 40 9.84 -9.97 -13.87
C GLN A 40 9.84 -8.98 -15.04
N PRO A 41 10.89 -8.96 -15.87
CA PRO A 41 10.87 -8.21 -17.11
C PRO A 41 9.77 -8.76 -18.02
N GLY A 42 9.01 -7.86 -18.65
CA GLY A 42 7.89 -8.25 -19.50
C GLY A 42 7.05 -7.06 -19.94
N ARG A 43 6.03 -7.34 -20.76
CA ARG A 43 5.15 -6.31 -21.35
C ARG A 43 4.46 -5.46 -20.30
N ILE A 44 3.98 -6.07 -19.22
CA ILE A 44 3.31 -5.38 -18.11
C ILE A 44 4.26 -4.39 -17.42
N LEU A 45 5.50 -4.80 -17.15
CA LEU A 45 6.52 -3.92 -16.54
C LEU A 45 6.84 -2.72 -17.44
N ILE A 46 7.02 -2.96 -18.74
CA ILE A 46 7.30 -1.90 -19.72
C ILE A 46 6.13 -0.91 -19.79
N GLN A 47 4.90 -1.43 -19.87
CA GLN A 47 3.68 -0.61 -19.87
C GLN A 47 3.55 0.21 -18.60
N LEU A 48 3.78 -0.38 -17.43
CA LEU A 48 3.69 0.34 -16.17
C LEU A 48 4.74 1.46 -16.07
N ASN A 49 6.00 1.21 -16.47
CA ASN A 49 7.01 2.27 -16.49
C ASN A 49 6.60 3.41 -17.42
N SER A 50 6.12 3.11 -18.63
CA SER A 50 5.63 4.13 -19.57
C SER A 50 4.46 4.95 -19.00
N LEU A 51 3.52 4.29 -18.31
CA LEU A 51 2.39 4.96 -17.66
C LEU A 51 2.80 5.82 -16.46
N LEU A 52 3.80 5.40 -15.68
CA LEU A 52 4.35 6.22 -14.59
C LEU A 52 5.07 7.44 -15.18
N ASP A 53 5.90 7.23 -16.20
CA ASP A 53 6.66 8.28 -16.87
C ASP A 53 5.73 9.34 -17.48
N SER A 54 4.56 8.96 -18.00
CA SER A 54 3.59 9.90 -18.60
C SER A 54 2.88 10.81 -17.60
N ILE A 55 2.85 10.44 -16.32
CA ILE A 55 2.17 11.22 -15.27
C ILE A 55 3.13 11.93 -14.32
N MET A 56 4.45 11.68 -14.40
CA MET A 56 5.44 12.28 -13.49
C MET A 56 5.42 13.82 -13.47
N SER A 57 5.08 14.46 -14.58
CA SER A 57 5.01 15.93 -14.67
C SER A 57 3.67 16.52 -14.18
N ASN A 58 2.68 15.67 -13.90
CA ASN A 58 1.37 16.13 -13.46
C ASN A 58 1.32 16.26 -11.93
N ALA A 59 1.46 17.49 -11.44
CA ALA A 59 1.44 17.81 -10.01
C ALA A 59 0.12 17.46 -9.29
N LYS A 60 -0.96 17.18 -10.02
CA LYS A 60 -2.27 16.80 -9.45
C LYS A 60 -2.44 15.28 -9.33
N VAL A 61 -1.49 14.47 -9.78
CA VAL A 61 -1.55 13.01 -9.65
C VAL A 61 -0.46 12.53 -8.69
N ILE A 62 -0.87 11.82 -7.65
CA ILE A 62 0.03 11.16 -6.70
C ILE A 62 -0.09 9.66 -6.90
N VAL A 63 1.04 8.96 -7.05
CA VAL A 63 1.07 7.49 -7.08
C VAL A 63 1.67 6.99 -5.78
N ILE A 64 0.92 6.16 -5.07
CA ILE A 64 1.40 5.44 -3.90
C ILE A 64 1.40 3.95 -4.25
N ALA A 65 2.57 3.32 -4.12
CA ALA A 65 2.70 1.89 -4.28
C ALA A 65 2.97 1.22 -2.93
N GLN A 66 2.39 0.04 -2.73
CA GLN A 66 2.64 -0.82 -1.59
C GLN A 66 3.35 -2.09 -2.04
N THR A 67 4.35 -2.51 -1.26
CA THR A 67 4.99 -3.82 -1.39
C THR A 67 5.31 -4.40 -0.02
N SER A 68 5.22 -5.73 0.10
CA SER A 68 5.71 -6.47 1.27
C SER A 68 7.18 -6.87 1.14
N ASN A 69 7.77 -6.73 -0.06
CA ASN A 69 9.16 -7.07 -0.34
C ASN A 69 9.79 -5.93 -1.13
N SER A 70 10.56 -5.08 -0.45
CA SER A 70 11.25 -3.96 -1.09
C SER A 70 12.21 -4.41 -2.19
N ASN A 71 12.73 -5.63 -2.14
CA ASN A 71 13.59 -6.23 -3.17
C ASN A 71 12.81 -7.07 -4.20
N GLY A 72 11.49 -7.09 -4.12
CA GLY A 72 10.60 -7.96 -4.89
C GLY A 72 10.19 -7.42 -6.26
N PHE A 73 10.71 -6.27 -6.68
CA PHE A 73 10.39 -5.65 -7.97
C PHE A 73 11.64 -5.10 -8.65
N HIS A 74 11.54 -4.91 -9.97
CA HIS A 74 12.64 -4.53 -10.84
C HIS A 74 13.12 -3.09 -10.59
N GLU A 75 14.42 -2.86 -10.75
CA GLU A 75 15.08 -1.58 -10.48
C GLU A 75 14.50 -0.41 -11.29
N SER A 76 14.00 -0.69 -12.51
CA SER A 76 13.35 0.34 -13.33
C SER A 76 12.18 1.00 -12.62
N LEU A 77 11.33 0.25 -11.90
CA LEU A 77 10.24 0.83 -11.12
C LEU A 77 10.76 1.61 -9.92
N ARG A 78 11.83 1.13 -9.27
CA ARG A 78 12.43 1.79 -8.10
C ARG A 78 12.79 3.24 -8.40
N SER A 79 13.38 3.49 -9.57
CA SER A 79 13.75 4.84 -10.00
C SER A 79 12.58 5.82 -10.19
N ARG A 80 11.32 5.35 -10.29
CA ARG A 80 10.11 6.20 -10.45
C ARG A 80 9.45 6.54 -9.11
N PHE A 81 9.81 5.85 -8.03
CA PHE A 81 9.29 6.13 -6.69
C PHE A 81 10.33 6.91 -5.89
N LEU A 82 10.21 8.24 -5.93
CA LEU A 82 11.15 9.18 -5.29
C LEU A 82 11.19 9.04 -3.76
N HIS A 83 10.04 8.72 -3.16
CA HIS A 83 9.89 8.57 -1.72
C HIS A 83 9.64 7.11 -1.38
N GLN A 84 10.39 6.61 -0.40
CA GLN A 84 10.20 5.28 0.15
C GLN A 84 9.98 5.42 1.65
N ILE A 85 8.86 4.87 2.12
CA ILE A 85 8.50 4.87 3.52
C ILE A 85 8.51 3.42 3.97
N TYR A 86 9.38 3.10 4.91
CA TYR A 86 9.38 1.80 5.56
C TYR A 86 8.32 1.78 6.67
N ILE A 87 7.39 0.85 6.57
CA ILE A 87 6.39 0.57 7.62
C ILE A 87 6.83 -0.73 8.30
N GLY A 88 7.47 -0.59 9.45
CA GLY A 88 7.89 -1.70 10.28
C GLY A 88 6.75 -2.27 11.14
N PRO A 89 7.00 -3.37 11.86
CA PRO A 89 6.09 -3.83 12.90
C PRO A 89 5.94 -2.75 14.00
N PRO A 90 4.74 -2.56 14.57
CA PRO A 90 4.50 -1.52 15.55
C PRO A 90 5.25 -1.81 16.87
N ASN A 91 5.82 -0.77 17.47
CA ASN A 91 6.37 -0.80 18.81
C ASN A 91 5.26 -0.88 19.88
N GLU A 92 5.61 -1.06 21.15
CA GLU A 92 4.63 -1.22 22.23
C GLU A 92 3.64 -0.06 22.34
N SER A 93 4.11 1.18 22.24
CA SER A 93 3.26 2.38 22.29
C SER A 93 2.32 2.45 21.09
N GLU A 94 2.80 2.12 19.90
CA GLU A 94 1.97 2.05 18.69
C GLU A 94 0.91 0.94 18.78
N ARG A 95 1.25 -0.21 19.37
CA ARG A 95 0.28 -1.28 19.64
C ARG A 95 -0.80 -0.83 20.63
N ILE A 96 -0.46 -0.03 21.64
CA ILE A 96 -1.46 0.56 22.56
C ILE A 96 -2.44 1.44 21.78
N GLU A 97 -1.96 2.32 20.90
CA GLU A 97 -2.83 3.19 20.08
C GLU A 97 -3.72 2.38 19.13
N ILE A 98 -3.17 1.36 18.47
CA ILE A 98 -3.95 0.43 17.63
C ILE A 98 -5.05 -0.25 18.45
N LEU A 99 -4.70 -0.78 19.63
CA LEU A 99 -5.65 -1.45 20.52
C LEU A 99 -6.74 -0.51 21.04
N LYS A 100 -6.42 0.75 21.35
CA LYS A 100 -7.41 1.77 21.73
C LYS A 100 -8.46 1.96 20.63
N GLU A 101 -8.02 2.07 19.38
CA GLU A 101 -8.94 2.25 18.24
C GLU A 101 -9.76 0.98 17.97
N LEU A 102 -9.14 -0.20 17.99
CA LEU A 102 -9.84 -1.48 17.82
C LEU A 102 -10.87 -1.74 18.93
N CYS A 103 -10.56 -1.35 20.16
CA CYS A 103 -11.41 -1.57 21.33
C CYS A 103 -12.32 -0.39 21.67
N LYS A 104 -12.43 0.64 20.82
CA LYS A 104 -13.18 1.87 21.14
C LYS A 104 -14.64 1.64 21.55
N ASN A 105 -15.24 0.53 21.10
CA ASN A 105 -16.61 0.12 21.38
C ASN A 105 -16.71 -1.04 22.39
N ILE A 106 -15.61 -1.39 23.06
CA ILE A 106 -15.53 -2.49 24.02
C ILE A 106 -15.27 -1.91 25.41
N ILE A 107 -16.03 -2.38 26.40
CA ILE A 107 -15.81 -1.99 27.80
C ILE A 107 -14.61 -2.78 28.33
N LEU A 108 -13.47 -2.12 28.44
CA LEU A 108 -12.24 -2.67 29.02
C LEU A 108 -11.82 -1.86 30.24
N SER A 109 -11.10 -2.49 31.16
CA SER A 109 -10.39 -1.73 32.19
C SER A 109 -9.19 -1.01 31.56
N SER A 110 -8.84 0.20 32.04
CA SER A 110 -7.75 0.99 31.48
C SER A 110 -6.40 0.26 31.50
N GLU A 111 -6.13 -0.53 32.54
CA GLU A 111 -4.91 -1.34 32.66
C GLU A 111 -4.85 -2.54 31.70
N SER A 112 -5.95 -2.88 31.01
CA SER A 112 -6.00 -4.04 30.12
C SER A 112 -5.18 -3.82 28.85
N LEU A 113 -5.21 -2.61 28.27
CA LEU A 113 -4.58 -2.36 26.97
C LEU A 113 -3.05 -2.33 27.06
N ASP A 114 -2.49 -1.69 28.10
CA ASP A 114 -1.05 -1.65 28.34
C ASP A 114 -0.50 -3.06 28.56
N LYS A 115 -1.21 -3.89 29.34
CA LYS A 115 -0.84 -5.29 29.57
C LYS A 115 -0.86 -6.08 28.26
N ILE A 116 -1.93 -5.97 27.46
CA ILE A 116 -2.02 -6.67 26.17
C ILE A 116 -0.85 -6.26 25.27
N ALA A 117 -0.61 -4.96 25.09
CA ALA A 117 0.46 -4.47 24.22
C ALA A 117 1.85 -4.99 24.64
N LYS A 118 2.11 -5.07 25.95
CA LYS A 118 3.36 -5.62 26.52
C LYS A 118 3.53 -7.11 26.25
N PHE A 119 2.43 -7.88 26.22
CA PHE A 119 2.45 -9.33 25.97
C PHE A 119 2.31 -9.72 24.50
N THR A 120 2.18 -8.76 23.58
CA THR A 120 2.08 -9.01 22.14
C THR A 120 3.25 -8.45 21.32
N PRO A 121 4.53 -8.68 21.70
CA PRO A 121 5.65 -8.25 20.88
C PRO A 121 5.62 -8.93 19.50
N GLY A 122 5.89 -8.16 18.44
CA GLY A 122 5.90 -8.65 17.06
C GLY A 122 4.52 -8.74 16.40
N PHE A 123 3.42 -8.50 17.14
CA PHE A 123 2.08 -8.49 16.56
C PHE A 123 1.89 -7.25 15.69
N VAL A 124 1.35 -7.46 14.49
CA VAL A 124 0.93 -6.38 13.58
C VAL A 124 -0.56 -6.09 13.75
N LEU A 125 -1.08 -5.07 13.04
CA LEU A 125 -2.49 -4.67 13.09
C LEU A 125 -3.45 -5.85 12.92
N ALA A 126 -3.17 -6.74 11.97
CA ALA A 126 -4.02 -7.91 11.71
C ALA A 126 -4.08 -8.88 12.90
N ASP A 127 -2.95 -9.10 13.58
CA ASP A 127 -2.89 -9.99 14.76
C ASP A 127 -3.64 -9.37 15.95
N LEU A 128 -3.47 -8.07 16.17
CA LEU A 128 -4.19 -7.33 17.21
C LEU A 128 -5.70 -7.30 16.96
N ALA A 129 -6.12 -7.10 15.72
CA ALA A 129 -7.53 -7.15 15.34
C ALA A 129 -8.14 -8.53 15.60
N LEU A 130 -7.39 -9.61 15.33
CA LEU A 130 -7.81 -10.97 15.61
C LEU A 130 -7.96 -11.23 17.11
N LEU A 131 -7.07 -10.67 17.94
CA LEU A 131 -7.13 -10.76 19.40
C LEU A 131 -8.37 -10.08 19.98
N VAL A 132 -8.84 -9.00 19.35
CA VAL A 132 -10.03 -8.25 19.79
C VAL A 132 -11.35 -8.86 19.30
N THR A 133 -11.33 -9.52 18.13
CA THR A 133 -12.55 -10.05 17.48
C THR A 133 -12.93 -11.46 17.95
N ARG A 134 -12.08 -12.13 18.74
CA ARG A 134 -12.35 -13.46 19.31
C ARG A 134 -12.53 -13.38 20.82
#